data_AF-A0A850C7G4-F1
#
_entry.id   AF-A0A850C7G4-F1
#
_cell.length_a   1.000
_cell.length_b   1.000
_cell.length_c   1.000
_cell.angle_alpha   90.00
_cell.angle_beta   90.00
_cell.angle_gamma   90.00
#
_symmetry.space_group_name_H-M   'P 1'
#
loop_
_entity.id
_entity.type
_entity.pdbx_description
1 polymer ?
#
loop_
_entity_poly.entity_id
_entity_poly.type
_entity_poly.pdbx_seq_one_letter_code
_entity_poly.pdbx_strand_id
1 'polypeptide(L)' 'MSAVDEVDRVAALALAVERSGLLPLEEQAALLDTYRRARERVLRQGSDDAVRRLREIDEAMGPRRTLSRL' A
#
# COMPACT_ATOMS: atom_id res chain seq x y z
N MET A 1 -2.23 -7.51 -16.99
CA MET A 1 -2.30 -7.56 -15.52
C MET A 1 -3.59 -6.87 -15.14
N SER A 2 -4.48 -7.62 -14.49
CA SER A 2 -5.81 -7.15 -14.09
C SER A 2 -5.68 -6.12 -12.95
N ALA A 3 -6.61 -5.18 -12.84
CA ALA A 3 -6.68 -4.28 -11.68
C ALA A 3 -6.78 -5.05 -10.33
N VAL A 4 -7.31 -6.28 -10.37
CA VAL A 4 -7.32 -7.21 -9.22
C VAL A 4 -5.90 -7.57 -8.78
N ASP A 5 -5.00 -7.84 -9.74
CA ASP A 5 -3.60 -8.17 -9.45
C ASP A 5 -2.86 -7.00 -8.77
N GLU A 6 -3.26 -5.76 -9.08
CA GLU A 6 -2.64 -4.57 -8.50
C GLU A 6 -3.09 -4.30 -7.07
N VAL A 7 -4.36 -4.55 -6.74
CA VAL A 7 -4.88 -4.43 -5.36
C VAL A 7 -4.27 -5.51 -4.46
N ASP A 8 -4.18 -6.75 -4.94
CA ASP A 8 -3.56 -7.85 -4.19
C ASP A 8 -2.08 -7.56 -3.90
N ARG A 9 -1.38 -6.97 -4.87
CA ARG A 9 0.00 -6.49 -4.68
C ARG A 9 0.09 -5.41 -3.61
N VAL A 10 -0.84 -4.44 -3.58
CA VAL A 10 -0.86 -3.41 -2.54
C VAL A 10 -1.12 -4.02 -1.17
N ALA A 11 -2.04 -4.97 -1.05
CA ALA A 11 -2.31 -5.68 0.20
C ALA A 11 -1.07 -6.43 0.72
N ALA A 12 -0.35 -7.14 -0.16
CA ALA A 12 0.89 -7.82 0.20
C ALA A 12 1.98 -6.84 0.67
N LEU A 13 2.12 -5.70 -0.01
CA LEU A 13 3.08 -4.65 0.37
C LEU A 13 2.71 -3.98 1.70
N ALA A 14 1.42 -3.75 1.97
CA ALA A 14 0.95 -3.22 3.24
C ALA A 14 1.36 -4.12 4.41
N LEU A 15 1.15 -5.44 4.27
CA LEU A 15 1.56 -6.44 5.26
C LEU A 15 3.09 -6.48 5.43
N ALA A 16 3.84 -6.38 4.33
CA ALA A 16 5.30 -6.35 4.37
C ALA A 16 5.82 -5.11 5.12
N VAL A 17 5.24 -3.94 4.87
CA VAL A 17 5.54 -2.69 5.60
C VAL A 17 5.22 -2.85 7.08
N GLU A 18 4.06 -3.41 7.43
CA GLU A 18 3.69 -3.64 8.84
C GLU A 18 4.70 -4.54 9.56
N ARG A 19 5.23 -5.57 8.89
CA ARG A 19 6.17 -6.54 9.46
C ARG A 19 7.65 -6.11 9.34
N SER A 20 7.92 -4.97 8.73
CA SER A 20 9.30 -4.50 8.43
C SER A 20 10.06 -3.96 9.64
N GLY A 21 9.47 -3.93 10.85
CA GLY A 21 10.05 -3.26 12.02
C GLY A 21 11.43 -3.78 12.49
N LEU A 22 11.89 -4.93 11.99
CA LEU A 22 13.21 -5.51 12.28
C LEU A 22 14.21 -5.36 11.11
N LEU A 23 13.78 -4.82 9.98
CA LEU A 23 14.66 -4.58 8.83
C LEU A 23 15.51 -3.32 9.02
N PRO A 24 16.64 -3.18 8.32
CA PRO A 24 17.35 -1.92 8.22
C PRO A 24 16.45 -0.77 7.77
N LEU A 25 16.70 0.44 8.27
CA LEU A 25 15.87 1.62 7.95
C LEU A 25 15.80 1.90 6.44
N GLU A 26 16.88 1.65 5.71
CA GLU A 26 16.92 1.80 4.25
C GLU A 26 15.96 0.83 3.55
N GLU A 27 15.91 -0.42 4.02
CA GLU A 27 14.99 -1.44 3.49
C GLU A 27 13.53 -1.13 3.86
N GLN A 28 13.29 -0.64 5.08
CA GLN A 28 11.96 -0.16 5.49
C GLN A 28 11.49 1.00 4.59
N ALA A 29 12.39 1.96 4.32
CA ALA A 29 12.08 3.10 3.44
C ALA A 29 11.81 2.66 1.99
N ALA A 30 12.58 1.71 1.47
CA ALA A 30 12.37 1.17 0.12
C ALA A 30 11.03 0.40 0.01
N LEU A 31 10.66 -0.38 1.02
CA LEU A 31 9.36 -1.05 1.10
C LEU A 31 8.22 -0.04 1.15
N LEU A 32 8.37 1.01 1.95
CA LEU A 32 7.38 2.09 2.07
C LEU A 32 7.18 2.83 0.74
N ASP A 33 8.26 3.15 0.04
CA ASP A 33 8.21 3.81 -1.27
C ASP A 33 7.53 2.90 -2.32
N THR A 34 7.85 1.60 -2.29
CA THR A 34 7.23 0.62 -3.19
C THR A 34 5.73 0.51 -2.94
N TYR A 35 5.30 0.45 -1.67
CA TYR A 35 3.89 0.49 -1.28
C TYR A 35 3.20 1.76 -1.79
N ARG A 36 3.80 2.94 -1.58
CA ARG A 36 3.24 4.23 -2.02
C ARG A 36 3.04 4.30 -3.53
N ARG A 37 4.03 3.89 -4.31
CA ARG A 37 3.94 3.88 -5.78
C ARG A 37 2.86 2.93 -6.29
N ALA A 38 2.75 1.75 -5.69
CA ALA A 38 1.71 0.78 -6.03
C ALA A 38 0.31 1.34 -5.72
N ARG A 39 0.16 1.94 -4.53
CA ARG A 39 -1.07 2.62 -4.11
C ARG A 39 -1.47 3.76 -5.06
N GLU A 40 -0.52 4.62 -5.44
CA GLU A 40 -0.78 5.71 -6.39
C GLU A 40 -1.25 5.20 -7.77
N ARG A 41 -0.71 4.06 -8.22
CA ARG A 41 -1.12 3.48 -9.50
C ARG A 41 -2.58 3.05 -9.46
N VAL A 42 -3.00 2.34 -8.41
CA VAL A 42 -4.39 1.94 -8.21
C VAL A 42 -5.31 3.17 -8.14
N LEU A 43 -4.89 4.24 -7.48
CA LEU A 43 -5.67 5.49 -7.43
C LEU A 43 -5.82 6.20 -8.77
N ARG A 44 -4.80 6.14 -9.64
CA ARG A 44 -4.81 6.83 -10.93
C ARG A 44 -5.44 6.01 -12.06
N GLN A 45 -5.29 4.70 -12.02
CA GLN A 45 -5.56 3.81 -13.15
C GLN A 45 -6.51 2.66 -12.80
N GLY A 46 -6.80 2.44 -11.53
CA GLY A 46 -7.69 1.38 -11.08
C GLY A 46 -9.16 1.71 -11.34
N SER A 47 -9.97 0.67 -11.49
CA SER A 47 -11.43 0.77 -11.49
C SER A 47 -11.96 1.26 -10.14
N ASP A 48 -13.19 1.77 -10.09
CA ASP A 48 -13.84 2.20 -8.84
C ASP A 48 -13.87 1.11 -7.76
N ASP A 49 -14.08 -0.16 -8.15
CA ASP A 49 -14.02 -1.29 -7.20
C ASP A 49 -12.62 -1.51 -6.62
N ALA A 50 -11.58 -1.32 -7.44
CA ALA A 50 -10.19 -1.41 -6.99
C ALA A 50 -9.85 -0.28 -6.01
N VAL A 51 -10.34 0.95 -6.28
CA VAL A 51 -10.18 2.09 -5.38
C VAL A 51 -10.95 1.87 -4.07
N ARG A 52 -12.15 1.29 -4.12
CA ARG A 52 -12.91 0.91 -2.92
C ARG A 52 -12.14 -0.08 -2.05
N ARG A 53 -11.64 -1.18 -2.64
CA ARG A 53 -10.84 -2.18 -1.91
C ARG A 53 -9.54 -1.58 -1.36
N LEU A 54 -8.91 -0.68 -2.08
CA LEU A 54 -7.73 0.04 -1.59
C LEU A 54 -8.03 0.83 -0.30
N ARG A 55 -9.20 1.48 -0.22
CA ARG A 55 -9.62 2.20 1.00
C ARG A 55 -9.81 1.25 2.18
N GLU A 56 -10.37 0.06 1.96
CA GLU A 56 -10.51 -0.97 2.99
C GLU A 56 -9.14 -1.42 3.53
N ILE A 57 -8.13 -1.56 2.66
CA ILE A 57 -6.74 -1.86 3.06
C ILE A 57 -6.16 -0.70 3.90
N ASP A 58 -6.32 0.55 3.44
CA ASP A 58 -5.82 1.73 4.15
C ASP A 58 -6.47 1.89 5.54
N GLU A 59 -7.78 1.61 5.66
CA GLU A 59 -8.51 1.64 6.93
C GLU A 59 -8.02 0.54 7.89
N ALA A 60 -7.80 -0.67 7.39
CA ALA A 60 -7.26 -1.79 8.18
C ALA A 60 -5.84 -1.52 8.71
N MET A 61 -5.03 -0.75 7.98
CA MET A 61 -3.69 -0.32 8.42
C MET A 61 -3.73 0.77 9.51
N GLY A 62 -4.89 1.41 9.71
CA GLY A 62 -5.18 2.35 10.80
C GLY A 62 -4.69 3.80 10.58
N PRO A 63 -5.35 4.79 11.22
CA PRO A 63 -5.10 6.23 11.03
C PRO A 63 -3.72 6.71 11.48
N ARG A 64 -2.98 5.93 12.27
CA ARG A 64 -1.59 6.27 12.68
C ARG A 64 -0.54 5.93 11.61
N ARG A 65 -0.89 5.10 10.62
CA ARG A 65 0.00 4.69 9.53
C ARG A 65 -0.50 5.11 8.16
N THR A 66 -1.65 5.78 8.08
CA THR A 66 -2.03 6.52 6.87
C THR A 66 -1.00 7.63 6.72
N LEU A 67 -0.02 7.42 5.85
CA LEU A 67 1.11 8.31 5.53
C LEU A 67 0.61 9.55 4.77
N SER A 68 -0.49 10.14 5.20
CA SER A 68 -0.88 11.49 4.86
C SER A 68 -0.09 12.42 5.77
N ARG A 69 0.86 13.15 5.15
CA ARG A 69 1.80 14.13 5.73
C ARG A 69 3.17 13.55 6.08
N LEU A 70 3.99 13.35 5.06
CA LEU A 70 5.32 13.95 4.96
C LEU A 70 5.56 14.30 3.49
#